data_AF-A0A518K8L4-F1
#
_entry.id   AF-A0A518K8L4-F1
#
_cell.length_a   1.000
_cell.length_b   1.000
_cell.length_c   1.000
_cell.angle_alpha   90.00
_cell.angle_beta   90.00
_cell.angle_gamma   90.00
#
_symmetry.space_group_name_H-M   'P 1'
#
loop_
_entity.id
_entity.type
_entity.pdbx_description
1 polymer ?
#
loop_
_entity_poly.entity_id
_entity_poly.type
_entity_poly.pdbx_seq_one_letter_code
_entity_poly.pdbx_strand_id
1 'polypeptide(L)'
;MTKHRRQHDQRRGVTLLEVMTATVISATMMTSSVALLRSNYTAWQAHEADIDRSANAAAVLRHFVQNVRQAAGVTAITAASNPSGALTIALADGTTLAWDHSGTSVTLSVNGGAAQPLADDIQTLTFIGYEADGVTPTAIPGETQTVHAVLTTLLPAGGTRTYSACAWVRSW
;
A
#
# COMPACT_ATOMS: atom_id res chain seq x y z
N MET A 1 -35.43 -49.82 -64.55
CA MET A 1 -36.07 -48.81 -63.67
C MET A 1 -36.62 -49.56 -62.48
N THR A 2 -36.34 -49.29 -61.20
CA THR A 2 -35.56 -48.26 -60.50
C THR A 2 -35.28 -48.87 -59.13
N LYS A 3 -34.00 -49.00 -58.73
CA LYS A 3 -33.60 -49.71 -57.50
C LYS A 3 -33.79 -48.74 -56.32
N HIS A 4 -34.83 -48.94 -55.51
CA HIS A 4 -35.04 -48.16 -54.28
C HIS A 4 -33.94 -48.49 -53.28
N ARG A 5 -32.93 -47.61 -53.19
CA ARG A 5 -31.87 -47.66 -52.19
C ARG A 5 -32.48 -47.18 -50.87
N ARG A 6 -32.82 -48.10 -49.96
CA ARG A 6 -33.16 -47.75 -48.57
C ARG A 6 -31.91 -47.17 -47.92
N GLN A 7 -31.90 -45.85 -47.73
CA GLN A 7 -30.99 -45.21 -46.78
C GLN A 7 -31.36 -45.75 -45.40
N HIS A 8 -30.55 -46.67 -44.88
CA HIS A 8 -30.51 -46.92 -43.46
C HIS A 8 -29.96 -45.64 -42.81
N ASP A 9 -30.84 -44.85 -42.19
CA ASP A 9 -30.44 -43.89 -41.18
C ASP A 9 -29.67 -44.67 -40.11
N GLN A 10 -28.35 -44.53 -40.11
CA GLN A 10 -27.49 -45.03 -39.05
C GLN A 10 -27.79 -44.22 -37.79
N ARG A 11 -28.85 -44.59 -37.06
CA ARG A 11 -29.06 -44.16 -35.68
C ARG A 11 -28.00 -44.84 -34.82
N ARG A 12 -26.81 -44.26 -34.78
CA ARG A 12 -25.76 -44.61 -33.82
C ARG A 12 -26.20 -44.05 -32.46
N GLY A 13 -26.71 -44.90 -31.59
CA GLY A 13 -26.98 -44.53 -30.20
C GLY A 13 -25.67 -44.30 -29.45
N VAL A 14 -25.60 -43.24 -28.64
CA VAL A 14 -24.46 -42.97 -27.75
C VAL A 14 -24.36 -44.10 -26.73
N THR A 15 -23.18 -44.67 -26.55
CA THR A 15 -23.01 -45.74 -25.55
C THR A 15 -22.98 -45.17 -24.14
N LEU A 16 -23.44 -45.94 -23.15
CA LEU A 16 -23.44 -45.52 -21.75
C LEU A 16 -22.02 -45.16 -21.26
N LEU A 17 -21.01 -45.88 -21.77
CA LEU A 17 -19.60 -45.59 -21.52
C LEU A 17 -19.19 -44.22 -22.11
N GLU A 18 -19.62 -43.91 -23.33
CA GLU A 18 -19.33 -42.62 -23.97
C GLU A 18 -19.97 -41.45 -23.20
N VAL A 19 -21.22 -41.60 -22.74
CA VAL A 19 -21.86 -40.61 -21.86
C VAL A 19 -21.09 -40.45 -20.55
N MET A 20 -20.68 -41.55 -19.92
CA MET A 20 -19.89 -41.50 -18.68
C MET A 20 -18.51 -40.85 -18.89
N THR A 21 -17.83 -41.14 -20.00
CA THR A 21 -16.55 -40.49 -20.30
C THR A 21 -16.73 -39.01 -20.57
N ALA A 22 -17.78 -38.61 -21.30
CA ALA A 22 -18.08 -37.22 -21.58
C ALA A 22 -18.43 -36.43 -20.30
N THR A 23 -19.20 -37.01 -19.37
CA THR A 23 -19.52 -36.37 -18.09
C THR A 23 -18.29 -36.23 -17.19
N VAL A 24 -17.42 -37.24 -17.13
CA VAL A 24 -16.16 -37.17 -16.36
C VAL A 24 -15.22 -36.11 -16.93
N ILE A 25 -15.06 -36.04 -18.25
CA ILE A 25 -14.23 -35.01 -18.89
C ILE A 25 -14.81 -33.61 -18.59
N SER A 26 -16.12 -33.44 -18.76
CA SER A 26 -16.80 -32.17 -18.49
C SER A 26 -16.68 -31.75 -17.03
N ALA A 27 -16.84 -32.68 -16.09
CA ALA A 27 -16.68 -32.44 -14.66
C ALA A 27 -15.24 -32.06 -14.29
N THR A 28 -14.26 -32.69 -14.93
CA THR A 28 -12.84 -32.40 -14.72
C THR A 28 -12.49 -31.00 -15.24
N MET A 29 -12.96 -30.66 -16.46
CA MET A 29 -12.77 -29.32 -17.04
C MET A 29 -13.46 -28.23 -16.22
N MET A 30 -14.65 -28.50 -15.70
CA MET A 30 -15.35 -27.55 -14.83
C MET A 30 -14.58 -27.36 -13.52
N THR A 31 -14.10 -28.45 -12.91
CA THR A 31 -13.32 -28.40 -11.67
C THR A 31 -12.00 -27.65 -11.85
N SER A 32 -11.27 -27.90 -12.93
CA SER A 32 -10.03 -27.17 -13.25
C SER A 32 -10.30 -25.68 -13.47
N SER A 33 -11.39 -25.34 -14.16
CA SER A 33 -11.79 -23.95 -14.39
C SER A 33 -12.14 -23.24 -13.08
N VAL A 34 -12.88 -23.90 -12.18
CA VAL A 34 -13.22 -23.34 -10.85
C VAL A 34 -11.98 -23.15 -9.99
N ALA A 35 -11.04 -24.09 -10.01
CA ALA A 35 -9.78 -23.96 -9.27
C ALA A 35 -8.97 -22.74 -9.76
N LEU A 36 -8.87 -22.55 -11.08
CA LEU A 36 -8.21 -21.39 -11.68
C LEU A 36 -8.92 -20.08 -11.33
N LEU A 37 -10.25 -20.03 -11.40
CA LEU A 37 -11.02 -18.83 -11.04
C LEU A 37 -10.82 -18.45 -9.57
N ARG A 38 -10.80 -19.43 -8.66
CA ARG A 38 -10.51 -19.18 -7.24
C ARG A 38 -9.11 -18.63 -7.05
N SER A 39 -8.11 -19.24 -7.69
CA SER A 39 -6.72 -18.76 -7.62
C SER A 39 -6.57 -17.34 -8.16
N ASN A 40 -7.16 -17.04 -9.31
CA ASN A 40 -7.14 -15.69 -9.89
C ASN A 40 -7.84 -14.67 -8.99
N TYR A 41 -8.97 -15.03 -8.38
CA TYR A 41 -9.66 -14.16 -7.45
C TYR A 41 -8.84 -13.86 -6.20
N THR A 42 -8.18 -14.88 -5.62
CA THR A 42 -7.30 -14.67 -4.46
C THR A 42 -6.09 -13.79 -4.79
N ALA A 43 -5.50 -13.95 -5.97
CA ALA A 43 -4.39 -13.13 -6.42
C ALA A 43 -4.84 -11.68 -6.66
N TRP A 44 -6.00 -11.49 -7.29
CA TRP A 44 -6.58 -10.17 -7.50
C TRP A 44 -6.88 -9.46 -6.18
N GLN A 45 -7.50 -10.15 -5.22
CA GLN A 45 -7.80 -9.59 -3.90
C GLN A 45 -6.52 -9.17 -3.14
N ALA A 46 -5.44 -9.96 -3.24
CA ALA A 46 -4.16 -9.61 -2.66
C ALA A 46 -3.56 -8.35 -3.30
N HIS A 47 -3.64 -8.23 -4.63
CA HIS A 47 -3.19 -7.04 -5.34
C HIS A 47 -3.99 -5.78 -4.99
N GLU A 48 -5.32 -5.89 -4.82
CA GLU A 48 -6.12 -4.74 -4.41
C GLU A 48 -5.70 -4.25 -3.01
N ALA A 49 -5.50 -5.19 -2.08
CA ALA A 49 -5.03 -4.85 -0.74
C ALA A 49 -3.60 -4.26 -0.73
N ASP A 50 -2.71 -4.72 -1.62
CA ASP A 50 -1.39 -4.12 -1.83
C ASP A 50 -1.52 -2.67 -2.31
N ILE A 51 -2.42 -2.40 -3.26
CA ILE A 51 -2.67 -1.05 -3.80
C ILE A 51 -3.18 -0.13 -2.69
N ASP A 52 -4.14 -0.58 -1.88
CA ASP A 52 -4.69 0.21 -0.78
C ASP A 52 -3.62 0.58 0.26
N ARG A 53 -2.81 -0.39 0.72
CA ARG A 53 -1.71 -0.10 1.66
C ARG A 53 -0.70 0.87 1.06
N SER A 54 -0.39 0.69 -0.22
CA SER A 54 0.55 1.54 -0.95
C SER A 54 0.04 2.98 -1.10
N ALA A 55 -1.26 3.15 -1.32
CA ALA A 55 -1.91 4.44 -1.45
C ALA A 55 -1.97 5.17 -0.10
N ASN A 56 -2.26 4.44 0.99
CA ASN A 56 -2.27 4.98 2.35
C ASN A 56 -0.87 5.46 2.76
N ALA A 57 0.18 4.67 2.52
CA ALA A 57 1.57 5.05 2.72
C ALA A 57 1.94 6.34 1.97
N ALA A 58 1.55 6.45 0.69
CA ALA A 58 1.79 7.64 -0.11
C ALA A 58 0.96 8.85 0.37
N ALA A 59 -0.27 8.63 0.86
CA ALA A 59 -1.12 9.69 1.39
C ALA A 59 -0.52 10.33 2.64
N VAL A 60 0.05 9.54 3.56
CA VAL A 60 0.78 10.05 4.74
C VAL A 60 1.91 10.99 4.32
N LEU A 61 2.73 10.59 3.35
CA LEU A 61 3.83 11.42 2.88
C LEU A 61 3.36 12.69 2.16
N ARG A 62 2.28 12.62 1.37
CA ARG A 62 1.68 13.82 0.75
C ARG A 62 1.17 14.79 1.80
N HIS A 63 0.44 14.28 2.80
CA HIS A 63 -0.04 15.07 3.92
C HIS A 63 1.12 15.73 4.67
N PHE A 64 2.18 14.97 4.96
CA PHE A 64 3.41 15.49 5.56
C PHE A 64 4.01 16.63 4.72
N VAL A 65 4.29 16.41 3.43
CA VAL A 65 4.91 17.43 2.55
C VAL A 65 4.05 18.69 2.50
N GLN A 66 2.72 18.55 2.40
CA GLN A 66 1.80 19.68 2.32
C GLN A 66 1.87 20.57 3.57
N ASN A 67 1.97 19.97 4.75
CA ASN A 67 2.03 20.70 6.01
C ASN A 67 3.43 21.26 6.30
N VAL A 68 4.49 20.49 6.01
CA VAL A 68 5.87 20.95 6.21
C VAL A 68 6.21 22.16 5.35
N ARG A 69 5.71 22.22 4.11
CA ARG A 69 5.89 23.41 3.25
C ARG A 69 5.23 24.68 3.80
N GLN A 70 4.28 24.54 4.72
CA GLN A 70 3.60 25.64 5.39
C GLN A 70 4.13 25.88 6.81
N ALA A 71 5.08 25.06 7.26
CA ALA A 71 5.69 25.20 8.56
C ALA A 71 6.56 26.46 8.63
N ALA A 72 6.44 27.17 9.76
CA ALA A 72 7.36 28.22 10.15
C ALA A 72 8.69 27.65 10.68
N GLY A 73 8.67 26.43 11.25
CA GLY A 73 9.87 25.78 11.77
C GLY A 73 9.61 24.38 12.31
N VAL A 74 10.68 23.62 12.50
CA VAL A 74 10.66 22.33 13.23
C VAL A 74 10.87 22.61 14.72
N THR A 75 10.04 22.01 15.57
CA THR A 75 10.14 22.18 17.03
C THR A 75 10.68 20.94 17.73
N ALA A 76 10.46 19.76 17.15
CA ALA A 76 11.05 18.52 17.62
C ALA A 76 11.24 17.55 16.46
N ILE A 77 12.35 16.81 16.46
CA ILE A 77 12.62 15.74 15.50
C ILE A 77 13.39 14.64 16.22
N THR A 78 13.02 13.38 15.98
CA THR A 78 13.79 12.23 16.46
C THR A 78 15.07 12.04 15.66
N ALA A 79 16.08 11.40 16.24
CA ALA A 79 17.29 11.02 15.51
C ALA A 79 16.98 10.14 14.29
N ALA A 80 17.71 10.34 13.20
CA ALA A 80 17.54 9.60 11.93
C ALA A 80 17.71 8.08 12.07
N SER A 81 18.42 7.61 13.10
CA SER A 81 18.60 6.19 13.40
C SER A 81 17.39 5.54 14.07
N ASN A 82 16.37 6.31 14.45
CA ASN A 82 15.17 5.79 15.10
C ASN A 82 14.17 5.29 14.04
N PRO A 83 13.86 3.98 13.97
CA PRO A 83 12.89 3.42 13.02
C PRO A 83 11.44 3.83 13.31
N SER A 84 11.17 4.32 14.53
CA SER A 84 9.90 4.88 15.00
C SER A 84 10.07 6.37 15.25
N GLY A 85 10.17 7.11 14.16
CA GLY A 85 10.42 8.53 14.16
C GLY A 85 9.21 9.35 14.54
N ALA A 86 9.48 10.49 15.17
CA ALA A 86 8.51 11.52 15.48
C ALA A 86 9.02 12.88 15.00
N LEU A 87 8.09 13.73 14.55
CA LEU A 87 8.37 15.07 14.07
C LEU A 87 7.27 16.00 14.54
N THR A 88 7.65 17.12 15.14
CA THR A 88 6.75 18.22 15.44
C THR A 88 7.17 19.47 14.68
N ILE A 89 6.22 20.10 14.02
CA ILE A 89 6.38 21.39 13.35
C ILE A 89 5.49 22.44 13.99
N ALA A 90 5.88 23.70 13.86
CA ALA A 90 5.02 24.84 14.12
C ALA A 90 4.62 25.50 12.79
N LEU A 91 3.34 25.78 12.64
CA LEU A 91 2.77 26.58 11.56
C LEU A 91 2.86 28.08 11.91
N ALA A 92 2.66 28.94 10.90
CA ALA A 92 2.75 30.40 11.06
C ALA A 92 1.69 31.00 12.01
N ASP A 93 0.57 30.31 12.21
CA ASP A 93 -0.50 30.69 13.14
C ASP A 93 -0.23 30.25 14.59
N GLY A 94 0.91 29.58 14.84
CA GLY A 94 1.26 29.01 16.15
C GLY A 94 0.70 27.61 16.39
N THR A 95 -0.08 27.06 15.45
CA THR A 95 -0.56 25.67 15.53
C THR A 95 0.63 24.71 15.40
N THR A 96 0.66 23.69 16.25
CA THR A 96 1.67 22.63 16.17
C THR A 96 1.06 21.34 15.64
N LEU A 97 1.78 20.69 14.73
CA LEU A 97 1.43 19.39 14.18
C LEU A 97 2.52 18.41 14.56
N ALA A 98 2.16 17.31 15.21
CA ALA A 98 3.11 16.26 15.60
C ALA A 98 2.74 14.94 14.96
N TRP A 99 3.64 14.41 14.13
CA TRP A 99 3.59 13.04 13.63
C TRP A 99 4.38 12.14 14.57
N ASP A 100 3.81 10.98 14.88
CA ASP A 100 4.46 9.96 15.68
C ASP A 100 4.19 8.58 15.07
N HIS A 101 5.24 7.75 15.02
CA HIS A 101 5.14 6.36 14.62
C HIS A 101 5.31 5.47 15.84
N SER A 102 4.26 4.72 16.17
CA SER A 102 4.23 3.82 17.31
C SER A 102 3.71 2.45 16.87
N GLY A 103 4.54 1.42 17.08
CA GLY A 103 4.23 0.06 16.64
C GLY A 103 4.12 0.01 15.12
N THR A 104 2.89 -0.12 14.62
CA THR A 104 2.59 -0.15 13.18
C THR A 104 1.70 1.00 12.70
N SER A 105 1.45 1.99 13.56
CA SER A 105 0.52 3.08 13.30
C SER A 105 1.26 4.41 13.26
N VAL A 106 0.86 5.25 12.31
CA VAL A 106 1.25 6.65 12.23
C VAL A 106 0.09 7.49 12.72
N THR A 107 0.36 8.36 13.69
CA THR A 107 -0.64 9.25 14.25
C THR A 107 -0.27 10.71 14.02
N LEU A 108 -1.28 11.57 14.10
CA LEU A 108 -1.15 13.03 14.09
C LEU A 108 -1.80 13.59 15.35
N SER A 109 -1.06 14.39 16.09
CA SER A 109 -1.63 15.26 17.12
C SER A 109 -1.55 16.71 16.68
N VAL A 110 -2.55 17.50 17.08
CA VAL A 110 -2.63 18.94 16.82
C VAL A 110 -2.61 19.65 18.17
N ASN A 111 -1.70 20.59 18.37
CA ASN A 111 -1.57 21.37 19.61
C ASN A 111 -1.43 20.50 20.87
N GLY A 112 -0.75 19.35 20.78
CA GLY A 112 -0.61 18.41 21.89
C GLY A 112 -1.91 17.71 22.31
N GLY A 113 -2.97 17.82 21.50
CA GLY A 113 -4.24 17.12 21.72
C GLY A 113 -4.14 15.62 21.47
N ALA A 114 -5.28 14.93 21.57
CA ALA A 114 -5.35 13.48 21.37
C ALA A 114 -4.89 13.08 19.96
N ALA A 115 -3.95 12.14 19.90
CA ALA A 115 -3.42 11.62 18.66
C ALA A 115 -4.51 10.92 17.82
N GLN A 116 -4.61 11.30 16.55
CA GLN A 116 -5.55 10.72 15.58
C GLN A 116 -4.79 9.79 14.63
N PRO A 117 -5.30 8.59 14.35
CA PRO A 117 -4.65 7.67 13.41
C PRO A 117 -4.68 8.27 11.99
N LEU A 118 -3.53 8.27 11.31
CA LEU A 118 -3.41 8.65 9.90
C LEU A 118 -3.30 7.42 9.00
N ALA A 119 -2.52 6.43 9.41
CA ALA A 119 -2.35 5.18 8.68
C ALA A 119 -1.91 4.08 9.62
N ASP A 120 -2.31 2.86 9.29
CA ASP A 120 -1.86 1.63 9.93
C ASP A 120 -1.03 0.79 8.94
N ASP A 121 -0.49 -0.33 9.42
CA ASP A 121 0.39 -1.23 8.67
C ASP A 121 1.67 -0.55 8.12
N ILE A 122 2.14 0.50 8.80
CA ILE A 122 3.43 1.13 8.56
C ILE A 122 4.47 0.43 9.44
N GLN A 123 5.56 -0.07 8.87
CA GLN A 123 6.58 -0.80 9.61
C GLN A 123 7.64 0.12 10.20
N THR A 124 8.00 1.15 9.44
CA THR A 124 8.97 2.15 9.86
C THR A 124 8.57 3.50 9.30
N LEU A 125 8.78 4.55 10.08
CA LEU A 125 8.74 5.93 9.60
C LEU A 125 9.92 6.65 10.24
N THR A 126 10.85 7.12 9.43
CA THR A 126 12.03 7.84 9.90
C THR A 126 12.01 9.25 9.34
N PHE A 127 12.35 10.23 10.18
CA PHE A 127 12.56 11.60 9.76
C PHE A 127 14.04 11.94 9.85
N ILE A 128 14.56 12.58 8.80
CA ILE A 128 15.93 13.06 8.73
C ILE A 128 15.86 14.56 8.49
N GLY A 129 16.29 15.34 9.48
CA GLY A 129 16.47 16.77 9.34
C GLY A 129 17.80 17.06 8.64
N TYR A 130 17.82 18.04 7.74
CA TYR A 130 19.03 18.57 7.14
C TYR A 130 19.13 20.08 7.38
N GLU A 131 20.36 20.56 7.47
CA GLU A 131 20.69 21.98 7.53
C GLU A 131 20.36 22.72 6.23
N ALA A 132 20.68 24.02 6.17
CA ALA A 132 20.46 24.89 5.01
C ALA A 132 21.20 24.44 3.74
N ASP A 133 22.19 23.56 3.86
CA ASP A 133 22.87 22.96 2.70
C ASP A 133 22.07 21.81 2.06
N GLY A 134 21.04 21.31 2.75
CA GLY A 134 20.19 20.20 2.31
C GLY A 134 20.87 18.83 2.32
N VAL A 135 22.08 18.70 2.89
CA VAL A 135 22.87 17.45 2.87
C VAL A 135 23.43 17.09 4.24
N THR A 136 23.77 18.07 5.08
CA THR A 136 24.28 17.82 6.43
C THR A 136 23.14 17.47 7.37
N PRO A 137 23.08 16.23 7.90
CA PRO A 137 21.99 15.82 8.76
C PRO A 137 22.13 16.48 10.13
N THR A 138 21.03 17.01 10.65
CA THR A 138 20.95 17.60 11.99
C THR A 138 19.75 17.03 12.75
N ALA A 139 19.91 16.85 14.05
CA ALA A 139 18.83 16.55 14.98
C ALA A 139 18.38 17.78 15.77
N ILE A 140 19.00 18.95 15.51
CA ILE A 140 18.68 20.21 16.17
C ILE A 140 17.51 20.85 15.42
N PRO A 141 16.33 21.00 16.04
CA PRO A 141 15.13 21.49 15.36
C PRO A 141 15.32 22.89 14.73
N GLY A 142 16.00 23.80 15.43
CA GLY A 142 16.25 25.17 14.95
C GLY A 142 17.19 25.28 13.74
N GLU A 143 17.97 24.24 13.46
CA GLU A 143 18.87 24.18 12.30
C GLU A 143 18.24 23.41 11.12
N THR A 144 17.11 22.74 11.36
CA THR A 144 16.46 21.89 10.35
C THR A 144 15.72 22.74 9.32
N GLN A 145 16.26 22.80 8.10
CA GLN A 145 15.67 23.52 6.96
C GLN A 145 14.98 22.59 5.97
N THR A 146 15.40 21.32 5.92
CA THR A 146 14.78 20.30 5.10
C THR A 146 14.47 19.08 5.94
N VAL A 147 13.30 18.47 5.72
CA VAL A 147 12.95 17.20 6.34
C VAL A 147 12.74 16.16 5.25
N HIS A 148 13.47 15.06 5.37
CA HIS A 148 13.29 13.86 4.56
C HIS A 148 12.59 12.79 5.39
N ALA A 149 11.36 12.46 5.00
CA ALA A 149 10.58 11.39 5.59
C ALA A 149 10.74 10.13 4.74
N VAL A 150 11.09 9.02 5.38
CA VAL A 150 11.18 7.70 4.75
C VAL A 150 10.24 6.76 5.50
N LEU A 151 9.35 6.11 4.76
CA LEU A 151 8.32 5.24 5.29
C LEU A 151 8.41 3.87 4.61
N THR A 152 8.25 2.80 5.37
CA THR A 152 8.18 1.43 4.82
C THR A 152 6.88 0.77 5.27
N THR A 153 6.19 0.09 4.36
CA THR A 153 4.99 -0.71 4.65
C THR A 153 5.18 -2.15 4.18
N LEU A 154 4.48 -3.09 4.82
CA LEU A 154 4.44 -4.50 4.44
C LEU A 154 3.24 -4.75 3.53
N LEU A 155 3.46 -5.34 2.37
CA LEU A 155 2.39 -5.66 1.43
C LEU A 155 1.69 -6.98 1.83
N PRO A 156 0.35 -7.06 1.76
CA PRO A 156 -0.41 -8.29 2.00
C PRO A 156 0.06 -9.50 1.18
N ALA A 157 0.42 -9.30 -0.09
CA ALA A 157 0.96 -10.36 -0.95
C ALA A 157 2.39 -10.80 -0.55
N GLY A 158 3.02 -10.10 0.39
CA GLY A 158 4.39 -10.31 0.85
C GLY A 158 5.37 -9.25 0.33
N GLY A 159 6.48 -9.10 1.05
CA GLY A 159 7.51 -8.11 0.75
C GLY A 159 7.19 -6.72 1.31
N THR A 160 8.19 -5.84 1.26
CA THR A 160 8.11 -4.47 1.79
C THR A 160 8.20 -3.45 0.68
N ARG A 161 7.53 -2.32 0.87
CA ARG A 161 7.63 -1.17 -0.03
C ARG A 161 8.01 0.07 0.73
N THR A 162 9.07 0.73 0.27
CA THR A 162 9.59 1.96 0.86
C THR A 162 9.23 3.16 -0.01
N TYR A 163 8.76 4.20 0.64
CA TYR A 163 8.43 5.49 0.08
C TYR A 163 9.25 6.56 0.79
N SER A 164 9.62 7.59 0.06
CA SER A 164 10.33 8.72 0.64
C SER A 164 9.85 10.01 0.04
N ALA A 165 9.83 11.06 0.87
CA ALA A 165 9.49 12.40 0.44
C ALA A 165 10.33 13.42 1.20
N CYS A 166 10.71 14.48 0.49
CA CYS A 166 11.54 15.54 1.01
C CYS A 166 10.78 16.86 0.91
N ALA A 167 10.79 17.66 1.97
CA ALA A 167 10.15 18.97 2.02
C ALA A 167 11.04 19.99 2.70
N TRP A 168 11.12 21.17 2.09
CA TRP A 168 11.75 22.35 2.69
C TRP A 168 10.80 23.00 3.69
N VAL A 169 11.34 23.39 4.84
CA VAL A 169 10.65 24.14 5.90
C VAL A 169 10.84 25.62 5.61
N ARG A 170 9.74 26.38 5.60
CA ARG A 170 9.79 27.81 5.29
C ARG A 170 10.20 28.61 6.53
N SER A 171 11.39 28.32 7.08
CA SER A 171 11.95 29.13 8.15
C SER A 171 12.67 30.35 7.55
N TRP A 172 12.45 31.52 8.14
CA TRP A 172 12.96 32.82 7.73
C TRP A 172 13.77 33.44 8.86
#